data_AF-A0A5K1A932-F1
#
_entry.id   AF-A0A5K1A932-F1
#
_cell.length_a   1.000
_cell.length_b   1.000
_cell.length_c   1.000
_cell.angle_alpha   90.00
_cell.angle_beta   90.00
_cell.angle_gamma   90.00
#
_symmetry.space_group_name_H-M   'P 1'
#
loop_
_entity.id
_entity.type
_entity.pdbx_description
1 polymer ?
#
loop_
_entity_poly.entity_id
_entity_poly.type
_entity_poly.pdbx_seq_one_letter_code
_entity_poly.pdbx_strand_id
1 'polypeptide(L)' 'KGTIGILMEDKQETFDVSKGDIMVIPAGTTGFVANTDESENLCIFKILDSRSTSPGRVE' A
#
# COMPACT_ATOMS: atom_id res chain seq x y z
N LYS A 1 0.82 -5.47 13.38
CA LYS A 1 -0.34 -4.81 12.70
C LYS A 1 0.14 -3.57 11.97
N GLY A 2 -0.64 -3.02 11.03
CA GLY A 2 -0.23 -1.80 10.32
C GLY A 2 -1.41 -0.97 9.87
N THR A 3 -1.12 0.20 9.31
CA THR A 3 -2.11 1.07 8.67
C THR A 3 -1.60 1.47 7.29
N ILE A 4 -2.47 1.35 6.29
CA ILE A 4 -2.24 1.87 4.93
C ILE A 4 -3.10 3.12 4.75
N GLY A 5 -2.46 4.24 4.44
CA GLY A 5 -3.13 5.50 4.12
C GLY A 5 -3.09 5.77 2.63
N ILE A 6 -4.23 6.12 2.04
CA ILE A 6 -4.37 6.55 0.65
C ILE A 6 -4.83 8.00 0.61
N LEU A 7 -4.12 8.80 -0.19
CA LEU A 7 -4.42 10.20 -0.44
C LEU A 7 -5.19 10.32 -1.76
N MET A 8 -6.37 10.92 -1.70
CA MET A 8 -7.19 11.35 -2.83
C MET A 8 -7.25 12.89 -2.83
N GLU A 9 -7.66 13.51 -3.93
CA GLU A 9 -7.58 14.98 -4.12
C GLU A 9 -8.06 15.79 -2.91
N ASP A 10 -9.19 15.39 -2.29
CA ASP A 10 -9.80 16.13 -1.18
C ASP A 10 -9.89 15.33 0.13
N LYS A 11 -9.38 14.08 0.17
CA LYS A 11 -9.54 13.22 1.34
C LYS A 11 -8.41 12.21 1.51
N GLN A 12 -8.17 11.86 2.77
CA GLN A 12 -7.35 10.72 3.14
C GLN A 12 -8.24 9.60 3.65
N GLU A 13 -8.03 8.39 3.15
CA GLU A 13 -8.62 7.17 3.69
C GLU A 13 -7.54 6.32 4.32
N THR A 14 -7.82 5.79 5.51
CA THR A 14 -6.89 4.94 6.26
C THR A 14 -7.51 3.57 6.50
N PHE A 15 -6.73 2.52 6.29
CA PHE A 15 -7.15 1.14 6.46
C PHE A 15 -6.20 0.44 7.42
N ASP A 16 -6.73 -0.10 8.51
CA ASP A 16 -5.96 -0.99 9.37
C ASP A 16 -5.82 -2.35 8.69
N VAL A 17 -4.61 -2.88 8.74
CA VAL A 17 -4.24 -4.15 8.12
C VAL A 17 -3.60 -5.09 9.11
N SER A 18 -3.96 -6.36 8.98
CA SER A 18 -3.49 -7.49 9.75
C SER A 18 -2.91 -8.56 8.83
N LYS A 19 -2.21 -9.53 9.43
CA LYS A 19 -1.60 -10.63 8.68
C LYS A 19 -2.68 -11.40 7.91
N GLY A 20 -2.50 -11.51 6.60
CA GLY A 20 -3.42 -12.21 5.70
C GLY A 20 -4.37 -11.29 4.93
N ASP A 21 -4.43 -10.01 5.28
CA ASP A 21 -5.24 -9.04 4.53
C ASP A 21 -4.64 -8.80 3.14
N ILE A 22 -5.53 -8.65 2.15
CA ILE A 22 -5.18 -8.39 0.75
C ILE A 22 -5.85 -7.09 0.34
N MET A 23 -5.08 -6.18 -0.26
CA MET A 23 -5.56 -4.90 -0.74
C MET A 23 -5.08 -4.66 -2.17
N VAL A 24 -5.96 -4.13 -3.02
CA VAL A 24 -5.62 -3.65 -4.37
C VAL A 24 -5.49 -2.14 -4.31
N ILE A 25 -4.32 -1.63 -4.69
CA ILE A 25 -4.05 -0.18 -4.77
C ILE A 25 -3.96 0.19 -6.26
N PRO A 26 -4.82 1.09 -6.77
CA PRO A 26 -4.77 1.54 -8.16
C PRO A 26 -3.43 2.22 -8.52
N ALA A 27 -3.00 2.06 -9.78
CA ALA A 27 -1.83 2.79 -10.29
C ALA A 27 -2.03 4.31 -10.19
N GLY A 28 -0.97 5.04 -9.82
CA GLY A 28 -1.04 6.49 -9.62
C GLY A 28 -1.56 6.92 -8.24
N THR A 29 -1.89 5.98 -7.35
CA THR A 29 -2.31 6.29 -5.98
C THR A 29 -1.11 6.75 -5.15
N THR A 30 -1.23 7.93 -4.53
CA THR A 30 -0.29 8.38 -3.51
C THR A 30 -0.74 7.85 -2.15
N GLY A 31 0.18 7.26 -1.39
CA GLY A 31 -0.14 6.70 -0.09
C GLY A 31 1.08 6.37 0.76
N PHE A 32 0.83 5.95 1.99
CA PHE A 32 1.85 5.55 2.94
C PHE A 32 1.47 4.25 3.64
N VAL A 33 2.48 3.62 4.23
CA VAL A 33 2.32 2.46 5.10
C VAL A 33 3.00 2.79 6.42
N ALA A 34 2.30 2.56 7.53
CA ALA A 34 2.83 2.70 8.87
C ALA A 34 2.79 1.35 9.60
N ASN A 35 3.91 0.95 10.19
CA ASN A 35 3.90 -0.11 11.20
C ASN A 35 3.40 0.50 12.51
N THR A 36 2.26 0.02 12.99
CA THR A 36 1.64 0.49 14.24
C THR A 36 1.91 -0.46 15.41
N ASP A 37 2.65 -1.54 15.16
CA ASP A 37 3.06 -2.50 16.18
C ASP A 37 4.40 -2.09 16.80
N GLU A 38 4.46 -2.06 18.13
CA GLU A 38 5.69 -1.72 18.87
C GLU A 38 6.65 -2.91 18.98
N SER A 39 6.17 -4.12 18.73
CA SER A 39 6.88 -5.36 19.04
C SER A 39 7.18 -6.24 17.83
N GLU A 40 6.39 -6.10 16.76
CA GLU A 40 6.52 -6.92 15.56
C GLU A 40 6.83 -6.08 14.32
N ASN A 41 7.64 -6.65 13.42
CA ASN A 41 7.87 -6.06 12.11
C ASN A 41 6.64 -6.25 11.21
N LEU A 42 6.26 -5.20 10.47
CA LEU A 42 5.28 -5.30 9.40
C LEU A 42 5.95 -5.80 8.10
N CYS A 43 5.60 -7.01 7.66
CA CYS A 43 6.06 -7.59 6.40
C CYS A 43 4.94 -7.54 5.34
N ILE A 44 5.24 -6.98 4.17
CA ILE A 44 4.27 -6.81 3.07
C ILE A 44 4.87 -7.39 1.79
N PHE A 45 4.09 -8.24 1.11
CA PHE A 45 4.39 -8.71 -0.24
C PHE A 45 3.59 -7.87 -1.24
N LYS A 46 4.26 -7.35 -2.27
CA LYS A 46 3.62 -6.56 -3.33
C LYS A 46 3.72 -7.30 -4.66
N ILE A 47 2.59 -7.48 -5.32
CA ILE A 47 2.53 -7.89 -6.73
C ILE A 47 2.27 -6.62 -7.52
N LEU A 48 3.16 -6.32 -8.47
CA LEU A 48 3.14 -5.07 -9.22
C LEU A 48 2.84 -5.37 -10.69
N ASP A 49 1.82 -4.70 -11.21
CA ASP A 49 1.45 -4.75 -12.63
C ASP A 49 1.68 -3.36 -13.24
N SER A 50 2.77 -3.23 -13.99
CA SER A 50 3.17 -1.95 -14.61
C SER A 50 2.23 -1.60 -15.77
N ARG A 51 1.55 -0.46 -15.70
CA ARG A 51 0.66 0.04 -16.76
C ARG A 51 1.34 1.05 -17.70
N SER A 52 2.66 1.17 -17.66
CA SER A 52 3.43 2.12 -18.47
C SER A 52 3.79 1.56 -19.86
N THR A 53 4.42 2.39 -20.69
CA THR A 53 4.98 1.98 -21.99
C THR A 53 6.21 1.06 -21.88
N SER A 54 6.69 0.81 -20.66
CA SER A 54 7.83 -0.07 -20.37
C SER A 54 7.39 -1.21 -19.43
N PRO A 55 6.81 -2.31 -19.96
CA PRO A 55 6.33 -3.43 -19.15
C PRO A 55 7.42 -4.00 -18.24
N GLY A 56 7.06 -4.32 -17.00
CA GLY A 56 7.95 -4.88 -15.97
C GLY A 56 8.81 -3.85 -15.24
N ARG A 57 8.82 -2.58 -15.66
CA ARG A 57 9.54 -1.50 -14.96
C ARG A 57 8.60 -0.80 -13.97
N VAL A 58 9.03 -0.75 -12.71
CA VAL A 58 8.40 0.01 -11.63
C VAL A 58 9.49 0.83 -10.95
N GLU A 59 9.19 2.08 -10.63
CA GLU A 59 10.09 3.05 -9.98
C GLU A 59 9.53 3.46 -8.62
#